data_AF-A0A955EUH1-F1
#
_entry.id   AF-A0A955EUH1-F1
#
_cell.length_a   1.000
_cell.length_b   1.000
_cell.length_c   1.000
_cell.angle_alpha   90.00
_cell.angle_beta   90.00
_cell.angle_gamma   90.00
#
_symmetry.space_group_name_H-M   'P 1'
#
loop_
_entity.id
_entity.type
_entity.pdbx_description
1 polymer ?
#
loop_
_entity_poly.entity_id
_entity_poly.type
_entity_poly.pdbx_seq_one_letter_code
_entity_poly.pdbx_strand_id
1 'polypeptide(L)'
;MSAARRQDPHGPAWTGRVVRLDARGCLVRLDEAHDELPGAGNELWCAVRGRHYRGARPGQKTPAVVGDRVVVHWSGEDRGAIDHLEPRRTTLSRPSTRRERVEHVMAANADRVAIVSAAADPIFNPALVDRILAVVEFSHLDAIVVVNKLDLVDEEPEELDVYRELG
;
A
#
# COMPACT_ATOMS: atom_id res chain seq x y z
N MET A 1 -11.95 44.81 -8.20
CA MET A 1 -11.16 43.84 -8.98
C MET A 1 -11.49 42.44 -8.48
N SER A 2 -12.53 41.84 -9.06
CA SER A 2 -13.06 40.52 -8.68
C SER A 2 -12.08 39.43 -9.11
N ALA A 3 -11.53 38.69 -8.15
CA ALA A 3 -10.67 37.54 -8.42
C ALA A 3 -11.46 36.49 -9.21
N ALA A 4 -11.03 36.23 -10.45
CA ALA A 4 -11.60 35.21 -11.30
C ALA A 4 -11.44 33.84 -10.63
N ARG A 5 -12.56 33.18 -10.31
CA ARG A 5 -12.59 31.75 -9.99
C ARG A 5 -11.98 31.02 -11.20
N ARG A 6 -10.78 30.47 -11.04
CA ARG A 6 -10.25 29.49 -11.98
C ARG A 6 -11.21 28.30 -11.95
N GLN A 7 -11.93 28.12 -13.04
CA GLN A 7 -12.74 26.93 -13.27
C GLN A 7 -11.75 25.80 -13.58
N ASP A 8 -11.67 24.82 -12.68
CA ASP A 8 -10.84 23.65 -12.91
C ASP A 8 -11.45 22.84 -14.08
N PRO A 9 -10.68 22.48 -15.13
CA PRO A 9 -11.18 21.71 -16.27
C PRO A 9 -11.43 20.23 -15.94
N HIS A 10 -11.23 19.84 -14.69
CA HIS A 10 -11.45 18.51 -14.16
C HIS A 10 -12.56 18.63 -13.10
N GLY A 11 -13.52 17.71 -13.09
CA GLY A 11 -14.65 17.72 -12.16
C GLY A 11 -14.22 17.70 -10.68
N PRO A 12 -15.15 17.46 -9.74
CA PRO A 12 -14.83 17.49 -8.32
C PRO A 12 -13.60 16.60 -8.01
N ALA A 13 -12.68 17.17 -7.21
CA ALA A 13 -11.48 16.48 -6.74
C ALA A 13 -11.80 15.84 -5.38
N TRP A 14 -11.52 14.55 -5.26
CA TRP A 14 -11.76 13.81 -4.02
C TRP A 14 -10.49 13.11 -3.57
N THR A 15 -10.31 13.02 -2.26
CA THR A 15 -9.21 12.28 -1.65
C THR A 15 -9.66 10.87 -1.29
N GLY A 16 -8.76 9.91 -1.48
CA GLY A 16 -8.99 8.54 -1.08
C GLY A 16 -7.72 7.73 -0.95
N ARG A 17 -7.89 6.44 -0.74
CA ARG A 17 -6.82 5.45 -0.63
C ARG A 17 -6.97 4.39 -1.71
N VAL A 18 -5.85 4.05 -2.35
CA VAL A 18 -5.80 2.89 -3.24
C VAL A 18 -5.98 1.62 -2.41
N VAL A 19 -7.06 0.86 -2.66
CA VAL A 19 -7.34 -0.40 -1.96
C VAL A 19 -7.07 -1.62 -2.83
N ARG A 20 -7.06 -1.45 -4.15
CA ARG A 20 -6.76 -2.53 -5.10
C ARG A 20 -6.11 -2.02 -6.37
N LEU A 21 -5.29 -2.87 -6.98
CA LEU A 21 -4.67 -2.65 -8.28
C LEU A 21 -4.96 -3.82 -9.20
N ASP A 22 -5.13 -3.51 -10.47
CA ASP A 22 -5.13 -4.51 -11.54
C ASP A 22 -4.41 -3.97 -12.79
N ALA A 23 -4.42 -4.73 -13.88
CA ALA A 23 -3.78 -4.33 -15.13
C ALA A 23 -4.45 -3.11 -15.81
N ARG A 24 -5.66 -2.74 -15.40
CA ARG A 24 -6.50 -1.71 -16.04
C ARG A 24 -6.59 -0.42 -15.22
N GLY A 25 -6.24 -0.47 -13.94
CA GLY A 25 -6.22 0.70 -13.06
C GLY A 25 -6.17 0.34 -11.58
N CYS A 26 -6.77 1.20 -10.78
CA CYS A 26 -6.81 1.08 -9.34
C CYS A 26 -8.22 1.34 -8.81
N LEU A 27 -8.61 0.61 -7.77
CA LEU A 27 -9.81 0.91 -7.01
C LEU A 27 -9.41 1.85 -5.87
N VAL A 28 -10.02 3.02 -5.82
CA VAL A 28 -9.78 4.03 -4.79
C VAL A 28 -11.00 4.08 -3.89
N ARG A 29 -10.78 3.87 -2.59
CA ARG A 29 -11.78 4.14 -1.57
C ARG A 29 -11.65 5.59 -1.13
N LEU A 30 -12.63 6.41 -1.44
CA LEU A 30 -12.72 7.81 -1.08
C LEU A 30 -12.95 7.96 0.42
N ASP A 31 -12.41 9.03 1.00
CA ASP A 31 -12.55 9.28 2.44
C ASP A 31 -14.02 9.59 2.82
N GLU A 32 -14.79 10.16 1.88
CA GLU A 32 -16.22 10.45 2.04
C GLU A 32 -17.04 9.69 0.98
N ALA A 33 -18.29 9.38 1.31
CA ALA A 33 -19.25 8.85 0.34
C ALA A 33 -19.85 10.01 -0.47
N HIS A 34 -20.03 9.80 -1.76
CA HIS A 34 -20.61 10.79 -2.66
C HIS A 34 -21.76 10.17 -3.43
N ASP A 35 -22.96 10.74 -3.29
CA ASP A 35 -24.19 10.24 -3.93
C ASP A 35 -24.12 10.25 -5.47
N GLU A 36 -23.21 11.04 -6.03
CA GLU A 36 -22.96 11.15 -7.46
C GLU A 36 -22.17 9.97 -8.04
N LEU A 37 -21.60 9.11 -7.18
CA LEU A 37 -20.80 7.97 -7.62
C LEU A 37 -21.67 6.85 -8.22
N PRO A 38 -21.19 6.22 -9.30
CA PRO A 38 -21.82 5.02 -9.83
C PRO A 38 -21.57 3.83 -8.90
N GLY A 39 -22.62 3.41 -8.18
CA GLY A 39 -22.60 2.24 -7.29
C GLY A 39 -22.89 2.59 -5.83
N ALA A 40 -23.10 1.57 -4.99
CA ALA A 40 -23.30 1.78 -3.56
C ALA A 40 -21.95 1.92 -2.84
N GLY A 41 -21.65 3.11 -2.32
CA GLY A 41 -20.54 3.34 -1.38
C GLY A 41 -19.60 4.48 -1.76
N ASN A 42 -18.35 4.36 -1.32
CA ASN A 42 -17.28 5.36 -1.50
C ASN A 42 -16.12 4.80 -2.33
N GLU A 43 -16.37 3.90 -3.27
CA GLU A 43 -15.33 3.28 -4.09
C GLU A 43 -15.44 3.71 -5.55
N LEU A 44 -14.33 4.17 -6.12
CA LEU A 44 -14.24 4.66 -7.49
C LEU A 44 -13.08 3.99 -8.22
N TRP A 45 -13.37 3.47 -9.41
CA TRP A 45 -12.35 2.93 -10.29
C TRP A 45 -11.60 4.04 -11.01
N CYS A 46 -10.28 4.10 -10.82
CA CYS A 46 -9.44 5.15 -11.34
C CYS A 46 -8.36 4.64 -12.29
N ALA A 47 -8.19 5.33 -13.41
CA ALA A 47 -7.04 5.11 -14.29
C ALA A 47 -5.79 5.83 -13.74
N VAL A 48 -4.63 5.19 -13.89
CA VAL A 48 -3.33 5.80 -13.56
C VAL A 48 -2.80 6.53 -14.80
N ARG A 49 -2.92 7.86 -14.84
CA ARG A 49 -2.45 8.66 -15.99
C ARG A 49 -0.94 8.91 -15.90
N GLY A 50 -0.14 8.09 -16.58
CA GLY A 50 1.32 8.03 -16.48
C GLY A 50 2.16 9.25 -16.93
N ARG A 51 1.58 10.44 -17.17
CA ARG A 51 2.34 11.64 -17.60
C ARG A 51 2.28 12.85 -16.66
N HIS A 52 1.41 12.84 -15.66
CA HIS A 52 1.22 14.00 -14.75
C HIS A 52 1.51 13.68 -13.29
N TYR A 53 2.29 12.63 -13.01
CA TYR A 53 2.68 12.24 -11.66
C TYR A 53 3.64 13.29 -11.05
N ARG A 54 3.10 14.42 -10.60
CA ARG A 54 3.79 15.41 -9.77
C ARG A 54 3.87 14.82 -8.36
N GLY A 55 4.97 14.15 -8.03
CA GLY A 55 5.18 13.54 -6.70
C GLY A 55 5.98 12.24 -6.70
N ALA A 56 6.22 11.62 -7.86
CA ALA A 56 7.04 10.42 -7.96
C ALA A 56 8.48 10.82 -7.72
N ARG A 57 9.14 10.16 -6.78
CA ARG A 57 10.59 10.31 -6.60
C ARG A 57 11.29 9.88 -7.90
N PRO A 58 12.29 10.63 -8.40
CA PRO A 58 13.08 10.19 -9.55
C PRO A 58 13.61 8.77 -9.33
N GLY A 59 13.29 7.85 -10.25
CA GLY A 59 13.66 6.44 -10.15
C GLY A 59 12.52 5.49 -9.73
N GLN A 60 11.36 5.96 -9.26
CA GLN A 60 10.19 5.08 -9.05
C GLN A 60 9.41 4.94 -10.37
N LYS A 61 9.51 3.77 -11.00
CA LYS A 61 8.69 3.40 -12.18
C LYS A 61 7.31 2.84 -11.80
N THR A 62 6.99 2.75 -10.51
CA THR A 62 5.79 2.04 -10.07
C THR A 62 4.56 2.95 -10.19
N PRO A 63 3.47 2.49 -10.85
CA PRO A 63 2.15 3.10 -10.69
C PRO A 63 1.76 3.10 -9.20
N ALA A 64 0.73 3.88 -8.84
CA ALA A 64 0.21 3.90 -7.47
C ALA A 64 0.13 2.49 -6.86
N VAL A 65 0.53 2.36 -5.59
CA VAL A 65 0.52 1.08 -4.87
C VAL A 65 -0.66 1.03 -3.90
N VAL A 66 -1.02 -0.17 -3.42
CA VAL A 66 -2.02 -0.30 -2.36
C VAL A 66 -1.56 0.50 -1.13
N GLY A 67 -2.49 1.26 -0.57
CA GLY A 67 -2.28 2.14 0.57
C GLY A 67 -1.82 3.56 0.21
N ASP A 68 -1.49 3.86 -1.05
CA ASP A 68 -1.25 5.25 -1.47
C ASP A 68 -2.49 6.12 -1.22
N ARG A 69 -2.26 7.31 -0.67
CA ARG A 69 -3.25 8.38 -0.60
C ARG A 69 -3.21 9.18 -1.89
N VAL A 70 -4.37 9.40 -2.47
CA VAL A 70 -4.49 9.94 -3.83
C VAL A 70 -5.58 10.97 -3.91
N VAL A 71 -5.36 11.98 -4.74
CA VAL A 71 -6.40 12.90 -5.20
C VAL A 71 -6.84 12.41 -6.57
N VAL A 72 -8.14 12.22 -6.71
CA VAL A 72 -8.78 11.76 -7.95
C VAL A 72 -9.73 12.82 -8.48
N HIS A 73 -9.82 12.92 -9.80
CA HIS A 73 -10.91 13.65 -10.45
C HIS A 73 -11.89 12.67 -11.05
N TRP A 74 -13.17 12.96 -10.83
CA TRP A 74 -14.25 12.26 -11.48
C TRP A 74 -14.70 13.01 -12.74
N SER A 75 -14.86 12.27 -13.85
CA SER A 75 -15.25 12.84 -15.15
C SER A 75 -16.74 12.66 -15.48
N GLY A 76 -17.57 12.25 -14.52
CA GLY A 76 -19.02 12.06 -14.72
C GLY A 76 -19.42 10.69 -15.28
N GLU A 77 -18.48 9.77 -15.48
CA GLU A 77 -18.73 8.39 -15.95
C GLU A 77 -18.46 7.36 -14.83
N ASP A 78 -18.46 6.07 -15.14
CA ASP A 78 -18.16 4.98 -14.19
C ASP A 78 -16.73 4.96 -13.64
N ARG A 79 -15.88 5.93 -14.02
CA ARG A 79 -14.45 5.94 -13.71
C ARG A 79 -13.91 7.34 -13.41
N GLY A 80 -12.90 7.39 -12.55
CA GLY A 80 -12.07 8.55 -12.28
C GLY A 80 -10.66 8.43 -12.84
N ALA A 81 -9.83 9.43 -12.54
CA ALA A 81 -8.40 9.42 -12.81
C ALA A 81 -7.64 9.92 -11.59
N ILE A 82 -6.53 9.24 -11.25
CA ILE A 82 -5.59 9.77 -10.25
C ILE A 82 -4.87 10.97 -10.86
N ASP A 83 -4.93 12.10 -10.16
CA ASP A 83 -4.19 13.31 -10.49
C ASP A 83 -2.89 13.41 -9.69
N HIS A 84 -2.99 13.19 -8.39
CA HIS A 84 -1.88 13.37 -7.46
C HIS A 84 -1.78 12.22 -6.46
N LEU A 85 -0.55 11.89 -6.08
CA LEU A 85 -0.26 10.98 -4.97
C LEU A 85 0.36 11.80 -3.86
N GLU A 86 -0.24 11.70 -2.68
CA GLU A 86 0.30 12.34 -1.49
C GLU A 86 1.61 11.67 -1.05
N PRO A 87 2.48 12.38 -0.32
CA PRO A 87 3.71 11.82 0.22
C PRO A 87 3.46 10.56 1.07
N ARG A 88 4.18 9.48 0.77
CA ARG A 88 4.14 8.25 1.56
C ARG A 88 4.77 8.47 2.93
N ARG A 89 4.05 8.10 4.00
CA ARG A 89 4.57 8.04 5.37
C ARG A 89 5.52 6.86 5.56
N THR A 90 5.12 5.71 5.04
CA THR A 90 5.87 4.45 5.10
C THR A 90 5.86 3.77 3.74
N THR A 91 6.86 2.95 3.46
CA THR A 91 7.00 2.23 2.19
C THR A 91 7.55 0.85 2.49
N LEU A 92 6.81 -0.20 2.13
CA LEU A 92 7.33 -1.56 2.11
C LEU A 92 7.85 -1.85 0.71
N SER A 93 9.16 -1.95 0.55
CA SER A 93 9.80 -2.17 -0.75
C SER A 93 10.66 -3.44 -0.77
N ARG A 94 10.87 -3.98 -1.97
CA ARG A 94 11.83 -5.06 -2.22
C ARG A 94 12.88 -4.60 -3.24
N PRO A 95 14.16 -4.95 -3.07
CA PRO A 95 15.17 -4.69 -4.08
C PRO A 95 14.77 -5.34 -5.41
N SER A 96 14.84 -4.56 -6.50
CA SER A 96 14.66 -5.08 -7.85
C SER A 96 15.84 -5.96 -8.23
N THR A 97 15.56 -7.06 -8.94
CA THR A 97 16.56 -7.98 -9.48
C THR A 97 17.27 -7.44 -10.72
N ARG A 98 16.84 -6.28 -11.26
CA ARG A 98 17.40 -5.67 -12.48
C ARG A 98 18.44 -4.59 -12.15
N ARG A 99 19.37 -4.36 -13.09
CA ARG A 99 20.54 -3.46 -13.00
C ARG A 99 20.23 -1.99 -12.64
N GLU A 100 18.98 -1.57 -12.72
CA GLU A 100 18.55 -0.25 -12.27
C GLU A 100 18.21 -0.36 -10.78
N ARG A 101 18.89 0.40 -9.91
CA ARG A 101 18.64 0.54 -8.46
C ARG A 101 17.26 1.16 -8.20
N VAL A 102 16.21 0.49 -8.66
CA VAL A 102 14.83 0.91 -8.55
C VAL A 102 14.19 -0.02 -7.54
N GLU A 103 13.83 0.50 -6.38
CA GLU A 103 13.07 -0.25 -5.40
C GLU A 103 11.67 -0.55 -5.94
N HIS A 104 11.24 -1.81 -5.84
CA HIS A 104 9.87 -2.16 -6.14
C HIS A 104 9.03 -1.98 -4.88
N VAL A 105 8.24 -0.91 -4.85
CA VAL A 105 7.31 -0.65 -3.76
C VAL A 105 6.13 -1.62 -3.86
N MET A 106 5.90 -2.38 -2.80
CA MET A 106 4.80 -3.35 -2.69
C MET A 106 3.56 -2.72 -2.06
N ALA A 107 3.74 -1.90 -1.03
CA ALA A 107 2.67 -1.21 -0.32
C ALA A 107 3.17 0.10 0.29
N ALA A 108 2.25 1.03 0.57
CA ALA A 108 2.55 2.32 1.19
C ALA A 108 1.57 2.61 2.34
N ASN A 109 2.00 3.49 3.25
CA ASN A 109 1.17 3.98 4.36
C ASN A 109 0.52 2.87 5.21
N ALA A 110 1.23 1.76 5.35
CA ALA A 110 0.96 0.77 6.37
C ALA A 110 1.52 1.26 7.71
N ASP A 111 0.87 0.88 8.80
CA ASP A 111 1.36 1.14 10.16
C ASP A 111 2.17 -0.05 10.68
N ARG A 112 1.72 -1.27 10.35
CA ARG A 112 2.32 -2.51 10.84
C ARG A 112 2.44 -3.57 9.76
N VAL A 113 3.37 -4.50 9.96
CA VAL A 113 3.57 -5.71 9.15
C VAL A 113 3.42 -6.94 10.04
N ALA A 114 2.46 -7.81 9.71
CA ALA A 114 2.33 -9.12 10.33
C ALA A 114 3.20 -10.14 9.57
N ILE A 115 4.20 -10.70 10.26
CA ILE A 115 5.10 -11.75 9.77
C ILE A 115 4.50 -13.09 10.20
N VAL A 116 3.83 -13.77 9.28
CA VAL A 116 3.20 -15.06 9.57
C VAL A 116 4.16 -16.19 9.21
N SER A 117 4.55 -16.98 10.22
CA SER A 117 5.36 -18.19 10.08
C SER A 117 4.59 -19.39 10.60
N ALA A 118 4.89 -20.60 10.12
CA ALA A 118 4.26 -21.82 10.60
C ALA A 118 5.13 -22.47 11.69
N ALA A 119 4.50 -23.09 12.69
CA ALA A 119 5.20 -23.94 13.66
C ALA A 119 5.66 -25.25 13.01
N ALA A 120 4.80 -25.84 12.17
CA ALA A 120 5.11 -27.02 11.36
C ALA A 120 4.49 -26.93 9.95
N ASP A 121 5.01 -27.75 9.03
CA ASP A 121 4.60 -27.81 7.61
C ASP A 121 4.53 -26.44 6.90
N PRO A 122 5.66 -25.73 6.71
CA PRO A 122 7.04 -26.13 7.04
C PRO A 122 7.45 -25.80 8.48
N ILE A 123 8.55 -26.40 8.95
CA ILE A 123 9.16 -26.11 10.26
C ILE A 123 9.47 -24.61 10.36
N PHE A 124 9.24 -24.05 11.56
CA PHE A 124 9.57 -22.67 11.89
C PHE A 124 11.00 -22.31 11.49
N ASN A 125 11.17 -21.17 10.83
CA ASN A 125 12.48 -20.71 10.34
C ASN A 125 12.82 -19.33 10.94
N PRO A 126 13.57 -19.28 12.06
CA PRO A 126 13.95 -18.04 12.72
C PRO A 126 14.70 -17.08 11.79
N ALA A 127 15.64 -17.61 10.99
CA ALA A 127 16.45 -16.80 10.09
C ALA A 127 15.61 -16.09 8.99
N LEU A 128 14.47 -16.66 8.61
CA LEU A 128 13.52 -15.99 7.71
C LEU A 128 12.79 -14.86 8.44
N VAL A 129 12.30 -15.11 9.66
CA VAL A 129 11.60 -14.11 10.48
C VAL A 129 12.53 -12.93 10.76
N ASP A 130 13.76 -13.17 11.21
CA ASP A 130 14.76 -12.13 11.50
C ASP A 130 15.07 -11.26 10.29
N ARG A 131 15.21 -11.89 9.11
CA ARG A 131 15.45 -11.15 7.87
C ARG A 131 14.28 -10.23 7.53
N ILE A 132 13.05 -10.68 7.76
CA ILE A 132 11.87 -9.86 7.50
C ILE A 132 11.76 -8.75 8.56
N LEU A 133 12.02 -9.05 9.84
CA LEU A 133 12.09 -8.05 10.91
C LEU A 133 13.08 -6.93 10.56
N ALA A 134 14.27 -7.26 10.07
CA ALA A 134 15.25 -6.28 9.63
C ALA A 134 14.74 -5.39 8.48
N VAL A 135 13.99 -5.95 7.53
CA VAL A 135 13.37 -5.19 6.43
C VAL A 135 12.25 -4.27 6.93
N VAL A 136 11.43 -4.76 7.86
CA VAL A 136 10.33 -3.99 8.46
C VAL A 136 10.87 -2.80 9.25
N GLU A 137 11.89 -3.03 10.08
CA GLU A 137 12.58 -1.98 10.83
C GLU A 137 13.24 -0.95 9.91
N PHE A 138 13.95 -1.41 8.86
CA PHE A 138 14.53 -0.53 7.85
C PHE A 138 13.48 0.31 7.11
N SER A 139 12.24 -0.19 7.02
CA SER A 139 11.11 0.49 6.38
C SER A 139 10.35 1.43 7.34
N HIS A 140 10.80 1.56 8.59
CA HIS A 140 10.14 2.34 9.65
C HIS A 140 8.68 1.91 9.87
N LEU A 141 8.46 0.60 9.92
CA LEU A 141 7.16 -0.03 10.17
C LEU A 141 7.22 -0.84 11.47
N ASP A 142 6.11 -0.98 12.17
CA ASP A 142 6.04 -1.88 13.34
C ASP A 142 5.88 -3.34 12.86
N ALA A 143 6.55 -4.28 13.50
CA ALA A 143 6.38 -5.70 13.23
C ALA A 143 5.43 -6.38 14.23
N ILE A 144 4.71 -7.40 13.77
CA ILE A 144 4.02 -8.38 14.60
C ILE A 144 4.42 -9.77 14.11
N VAL A 145 5.03 -10.59 14.96
CA VAL A 145 5.33 -11.99 14.61
C VAL A 145 4.11 -12.85 14.96
N VAL A 146 3.63 -13.62 13.99
CA VAL A 146 2.48 -14.52 14.15
C VAL A 146 2.95 -15.93 13.82
N VAL A 147 2.87 -16.82 14.81
CA VAL A 147 3.15 -18.25 14.62
C VAL A 147 1.83 -18.98 14.46
N ASN A 148 1.60 -19.52 13.27
CA ASN A 148 0.42 -20.28 12.92
C ASN A 148 0.70 -21.79 12.98
N LYS A 149 -0.36 -22.61 12.98
CA LYS A 149 -0.31 -24.08 12.96
C LYS A 149 0.32 -24.72 14.21
N LEU A 150 0.14 -24.10 15.37
CA LEU A 150 0.57 -24.68 16.65
C LEU A 150 -0.19 -25.99 16.97
N ASP A 151 -1.35 -26.22 16.35
CA ASP A 151 -2.11 -27.46 16.45
C ASP A 151 -1.40 -28.69 15.84
N LEU A 152 -0.35 -28.49 15.04
CA LEU A 152 0.41 -29.56 14.38
C LEU A 152 1.64 -30.03 15.17
N VAL A 153 1.91 -29.44 16.33
CA VAL A 153 3.08 -29.76 17.15
C VAL A 153 2.64 -30.11 18.57
N ASP A 154 3.26 -31.12 19.17
CA ASP A 154 3.06 -31.46 20.58
C ASP A 154 3.81 -30.48 21.50
N GLU A 155 4.96 -29.97 21.03
CA GLU A 155 5.80 -29.00 21.71
C GLU A 155 6.13 -27.85 20.76
N GLU A 156 6.10 -26.62 21.26
CA GLU A 156 6.41 -25.44 20.46
C GLU A 156 7.91 -25.36 20.14
N PRO A 157 8.31 -24.78 19.00
CA PRO A 157 9.72 -24.52 18.72
C PRO A 157 10.35 -23.66 19.82
N GLU A 158 11.45 -24.12 20.41
CA GLU A 158 12.17 -23.40 21.48
C GLU A 158 12.59 -21.98 21.03
N GLU A 159 12.84 -21.79 19.74
CA GLU A 159 13.24 -20.49 19.19
C GLU A 159 12.14 -19.42 19.33
N LEU A 160 10.89 -19.80 19.59
CA LEU A 160 9.79 -18.87 19.82
C LEU A 160 9.98 -18.01 21.07
N ASP A 161 10.68 -18.51 22.09
CA ASP A 161 10.84 -17.81 23.36
C ASP A 161 11.59 -16.48 23.17
N VAL A 162 12.59 -16.46 22.30
CA VAL A 162 13.32 -15.23 21.94
C VAL A 162 12.36 -14.17 21.39
N TYR A 163 11.41 -14.56 20.55
CA TYR A 163 10.46 -13.60 19.96
C TYR A 163 9.42 -13.11 20.97
N ARG A 164 9.08 -13.90 21.99
CA ARG A 164 8.16 -13.50 23.07
C ARG A 164 8.78 -12.48 24.00
N GLU A 165 10.07 -12.61 24.28
CA GLU A 165 10.81 -11.69 25.14
C GLU A 165 11.01 -10.31 24.50
N LEU A 166 10.93 -10.22 23.17
CA LEU A 166 11.08 -8.96 22.43
C LEU A 166 9.86 -8.03 22.52
N GLY A 167 8.68 -8.52 22.93
CA GLY A 167 7.48 -7.70 23.16
C GLY A 167 6.16 -8.32 22.72
#